data_AF-A0A922ZJ15-F1
#
_entry.id   AF-A0A922ZJ15-F1
#
_cell.length_a   1.000
_cell.length_b   1.000
_cell.length_c   1.000
_cell.angle_alpha   90.00
_cell.angle_beta   90.00
_cell.angle_gamma   90.00
#
_symmetry.space_group_name_H-M   'P 1'
#
loop_
_entity.id
_entity.type
_entity.pdbx_description
1 polymer ?
#
loop_
_entity_poly.entity_id
_entity_poly.type
_entity_poly.pdbx_seq_one_letter_code
_entity_poly.pdbx_strand_id
1 'polypeptide(L)'
;MEKAICQIVRAAKDMFGSAELAKKIGVNQKQIYAVMAGTAALPFPAAMQLAELIKADPITVTCANAALMEKNQDRLEYLESKVLPLEINRIICIM
;
A
#
# COMPACT_ATOMS: atom_id res chain seq x y z
N MET A 1 9.22 12.62 -2.91
CA MET A 1 8.80 11.57 -1.95
C MET A 1 7.78 10.57 -2.52
N GLU A 2 7.14 10.84 -3.67
CA GLU A 2 6.09 9.99 -4.29
C GLU A 2 6.46 8.54 -4.65
N LYS A 3 7.73 8.15 -4.57
CA LYS A 3 8.19 6.84 -5.05
C LYS A 3 8.71 5.93 -3.94
N ALA A 4 8.65 6.35 -2.67
CA ALA A 4 9.27 5.61 -1.57
C ALA A 4 8.67 4.19 -1.44
N ILE A 5 7.35 4.05 -1.34
CA ILE A 5 6.72 2.72 -1.22
C ILE A 5 6.86 1.89 -2.50
N CYS A 6 6.74 2.51 -3.68
CA CYS A 6 6.93 1.82 -4.95
C CYS A 6 8.36 1.25 -5.10
N GLN A 7 9.36 2.01 -4.65
CA GLN A 7 10.76 1.59 -4.65
C GLN A 7 11.02 0.50 -3.61
N ILE A 8 10.43 0.62 -2.41
CA ILE A 8 10.51 -0.41 -1.37
C ILE A 8 9.93 -1.73 -1.87
N VAL A 9 8.73 -1.71 -2.46
CA VAL A 9 8.09 -2.91 -3.03
C VAL A 9 8.86 -3.45 -4.22
N ARG A 10 9.46 -2.57 -5.04
CA ARG A 10 10.32 -3.00 -6.17
C ARG A 10 11.59 -3.70 -5.67
N ALA A 11 12.27 -3.14 -4.69
CA ALA A 11 13.43 -3.77 -4.07
C ALA A 11 13.07 -5.12 -3.44
N ALA A 12 11.95 -5.19 -2.73
CA ALA A 12 11.44 -6.45 -2.17
C ALA A 12 11.10 -7.47 -3.26
N LYS A 13 10.50 -7.04 -4.38
CA LYS A 13 10.22 -7.90 -5.53
C LYS A 13 11.51 -8.44 -6.14
N ASP A 14 12.54 -7.62 -6.28
CA ASP A 14 13.81 -8.03 -6.86
C ASP A 14 14.55 -9.04 -5.96
N MET A 15 14.34 -8.99 -4.64
CA MET A 15 14.91 -9.93 -3.67
C MET A 15 14.15 -11.27 -3.58
N PHE A 16 12.82 -11.25 -3.55
CA PHE A 16 12.00 -12.43 -3.26
C PHE A 16 11.19 -12.94 -4.47
N GLY A 17 11.06 -12.14 -5.52
CA GLY A 17 10.11 -12.38 -6.60
C GLY A 17 8.68 -11.95 -6.24
N SER A 18 7.89 -11.57 -7.25
CA SER A 18 6.53 -11.04 -7.05
C SER A 18 5.55 -12.04 -6.44
N ALA A 19 5.69 -13.32 -6.78
CA ALA A 19 4.81 -14.38 -6.30
C ALA A 19 5.04 -14.70 -4.82
N GLU A 20 6.31 -14.82 -4.44
CA GLU A 20 6.68 -15.16 -3.06
C GLU A 20 6.49 -13.98 -2.13
N LEU A 21 6.82 -12.76 -2.57
CA LEU A 21 6.54 -11.53 -1.83
C LEU A 21 5.04 -11.41 -1.51
N ALA A 22 4.17 -11.62 -2.50
CA ALA A 22 2.73 -11.58 -2.33
C ALA A 22 2.24 -12.57 -1.26
N LYS A 23 2.77 -13.79 -1.29
CA LYS A 23 2.47 -14.82 -0.29
C LYS A 23 2.96 -14.43 1.12
N LYS A 24 4.17 -13.86 1.23
CA LYS A 24 4.79 -13.48 2.50
C LYS A 24 4.09 -12.32 3.20
N ILE A 25 3.57 -11.35 2.43
CA ILE A 25 2.88 -10.17 2.99
C ILE A 25 1.35 -10.30 2.96
N GLY A 26 0.82 -11.47 2.59
CA GLY A 26 -0.61 -11.77 2.62
C GLY A 26 -1.47 -11.03 1.58
N VAL A 27 -0.92 -10.71 0.41
CA VAL A 27 -1.62 -9.95 -0.65
C VAL A 27 -1.65 -10.71 -1.97
N ASN A 28 -2.46 -10.22 -2.92
CA ASN A 28 -2.45 -10.76 -4.27
C ASN A 28 -1.30 -10.16 -5.10
N GLN A 29 -0.71 -10.92 -6.02
CA GLN A 29 0.31 -10.42 -6.96
C GLN A 29 -0.15 -9.17 -7.71
N LYS A 30 -1.44 -9.11 -8.10
CA LYS A 30 -2.02 -7.91 -8.75
C LYS A 30 -1.90 -6.66 -7.89
N GLN A 31 -2.06 -6.78 -6.57
CA GLN A 31 -1.90 -5.65 -5.65
C GLN A 31 -0.45 -5.19 -5.58
N ILE A 32 0.52 -6.11 -5.58
CA ILE A 32 1.94 -5.76 -5.65
C ILE A 32 2.24 -4.93 -6.90
N TYR A 33 1.74 -5.36 -8.07
CA TYR A 33 1.92 -4.60 -9.31
C TYR A 33 1.21 -3.24 -9.28
N ALA A 34 0.01 -3.16 -8.70
CA ALA A 34 -0.71 -1.90 -8.54
C ALA A 34 0.05 -0.91 -7.63
N VAL A 35 0.66 -1.41 -6.55
CA VAL A 35 1.49 -0.58 -5.65
C VAL A 35 2.78 -0.14 -6.32
N MET A 36 3.42 -1.02 -7.09
CA MET A 36 4.59 -0.65 -7.89
C MET A 36 4.28 0.41 -8.96
N ALA A 37 3.07 0.38 -9.52
CA ALA A 37 2.56 1.36 -10.45
C ALA A 37 2.09 2.66 -9.77
N GLY A 38 2.02 2.69 -8.43
CA GLY A 38 1.52 3.82 -7.66
C GLY A 38 0.00 4.02 -7.78
N THR A 39 -0.73 3.01 -8.25
CA THR A 39 -2.18 3.08 -8.48
C THR A 39 -3.00 2.53 -7.30
N ALA A 40 -2.36 1.81 -6.38
CA ALA A 40 -2.99 1.29 -5.17
C ALA A 40 -2.00 1.32 -4.00
N ALA A 41 -2.50 1.40 -2.78
CA ALA A 41 -1.72 1.22 -1.57
C ALA A 41 -1.83 -0.23 -1.07
N LEU A 42 -0.88 -0.63 -0.23
CA LEU A 42 -0.96 -1.89 0.51
C LEU A 42 -1.92 -1.74 1.69
N PRO A 43 -2.64 -2.80 2.08
CA PRO A 43 -3.29 -2.86 3.38
C PRO A 43 -2.27 -2.62 4.50
N PHE A 44 -2.66 -1.95 5.58
CA PHE A 44 -1.77 -1.67 6.71
C PHE A 44 -1.03 -2.93 7.26
N PRO A 45 -1.69 -4.09 7.45
CA PRO A 45 -1.01 -5.31 7.89
C PRO A 45 0.06 -5.79 6.90
N ALA A 46 -0.19 -5.65 5.60
CA ALA A 46 0.75 -6.03 4.55
C ALA A 46 1.94 -5.08 4.48
N ALA A 47 1.73 -3.77 4.72
CA ALA A 47 2.80 -2.79 4.80
C ALA A 47 3.72 -3.05 6.00
N MET A 48 3.18 -3.47 7.15
CA MET A 48 4.01 -3.88 8.29
C MET A 48 4.81 -5.16 8.01
N GLN A 49 4.15 -6.19 7.46
CA GLN A 49 4.84 -7.44 7.10
C GLN A 49 5.94 -7.20 6.06
N LEU A 50 5.72 -6.27 5.12
CA LEU A 50 6.74 -5.86 4.17
C LEU A 50 7.94 -5.21 4.87
N ALA A 51 7.70 -4.33 5.86
CA ALA A 51 8.77 -3.68 6.62
C ALA A 51 9.61 -4.69 7.40
N GLU A 52 8.96 -5.65 8.08
CA GLU A 52 9.64 -6.74 8.78
C GLU A 52 10.48 -7.59 7.81
N LEU A 53 9.92 -7.94 6.64
CA LEU A 53 10.57 -8.79 5.66
C LEU A 53 11.87 -8.18 5.10
N ILE A 54 11.88 -6.88 4.87
CA ILE A 54 13.06 -6.15 4.35
C ILE A 54 13.92 -5.54 5.46
N LYS A 55 13.58 -5.77 6.73
CA LYS A 55 14.23 -5.16 7.90
C LYS A 55 14.30 -3.63 7.82
N ALA A 56 13.25 -3.00 7.28
CA ALA A 56 13.10 -1.55 7.28
C ALA A 56 12.30 -1.11 8.51
N ASP A 57 12.46 0.17 8.86
CA ASP A 57 11.64 0.79 9.88
C ASP A 57 10.15 0.80 9.47
N PRO A 58 9.24 0.18 10.25
CA PRO A 58 7.84 0.05 9.91
C PRO A 58 7.11 1.40 9.82
N ILE A 59 7.54 2.40 10.58
CA ILE A 59 6.98 3.75 10.51
C ILE A 59 7.25 4.35 9.12
N THR A 60 8.49 4.26 8.65
CA THR A 60 8.88 4.74 7.31
C THR A 60 8.07 4.08 6.19
N VAL A 61 7.86 2.75 6.26
CA VAL A 61 7.09 2.00 5.23
C VAL A 61 5.60 2.34 5.28
N THR A 62 5.02 2.43 6.48
CA THR A 62 3.60 2.76 6.64
C THR A 62 3.30 4.21 6.25
N CYS A 63 4.16 5.17 6.61
CA CYS A 63 4.06 6.56 6.16
C CYS A 63 4.19 6.70 4.64
N ALA A 64 5.13 5.99 4.02
CA ALA A 64 5.27 6.00 2.56
C ALA A 64 4.04 5.40 1.85
N ASN A 65 3.41 4.40 2.45
CA ASN A 65 2.17 3.80 1.97
C ASN A 65 0.96 4.72 2.16
N ALA A 66 0.87 5.41 3.31
CA ALA A 66 -0.17 6.40 3.60
C ALA A 66 -0.10 7.60 2.66
N ALA A 67 1.11 8.11 2.37
CA ALA A 67 1.31 9.19 1.41
C ALA A 67 0.84 8.82 -0.02
N LEU A 68 0.85 7.53 -0.36
CA LEU A 68 0.27 7.03 -1.61
C LEU A 68 -1.26 6.93 -1.54
N MET A 69 -1.83 6.67 -0.35
CA MET A 69 -3.28 6.70 -0.12
C MET A 69 -3.83 8.12 -0.20
N GLU A 70 -3.22 9.11 0.46
CA GLU A 70 -3.70 10.51 0.46
C GLU A 70 -3.80 11.07 -0.97
N LYS A 71 -2.80 10.83 -1.82
CA LYS A 71 -2.84 11.25 -3.24
C LYS A 71 -3.88 10.53 -4.09
N ASN A 72 -4.20 9.29 -3.72
CA ASN A 72 -5.23 8.50 -4.42
C ASN A 72 -6.61 8.72 -3.80
N GLN A 73 -6.73 9.28 -2.60
CA GLN A 73 -8.00 9.59 -1.93
C GLN A 73 -8.74 10.72 -2.66
N ASP A 74 -8.05 11.77 -3.10
CA ASP A 74 -8.65 12.80 -3.99
C ASP A 74 -9.17 12.22 -5.33
N ARG A 75 -8.50 11.18 -5.86
CA ARG A 75 -8.94 10.46 -7.08
C ARG A 75 -10.07 9.47 -6.79
N LEU A 76 -10.05 8.81 -5.64
CA LEU A 76 -11.11 7.91 -5.21
C LEU A 76 -12.39 8.69 -4.90
N GLU A 77 -12.30 9.82 -4.20
CA GLU A 77 -13.46 10.66 -3.85
C GLU A 77 -14.14 11.21 -5.11
N TYR A 78 -13.37 11.57 -6.15
CA TYR A 78 -13.90 11.92 -7.48
C TYR A 78 -14.57 10.73 -8.20
N LEU A 79 -14.10 9.51 -7.98
CA LEU A 79 -14.68 8.29 -8.57
C LEU A 79 -15.91 7.81 -7.78
N GLU A 80 -15.91 7.92 -6.46
CA GLU A 80 -17.03 7.64 -5.54
C GLU A 80 -18.14 8.69 -5.68
N SER A 81 -17.81 9.94 -6.01
CA SER A 81 -18.78 10.96 -6.46
C SER A 81 -19.59 10.53 -7.70
N LYS A 82 -19.15 9.51 -8.45
CA LYS A 82 -19.85 8.96 -9.63
C LYS A 82 -20.37 7.54 -9.44
N VAL A 83 -20.07 6.88 -8.32
CA VAL A 83 -20.53 5.51 -8.01
C VAL A 83 -20.93 5.45 -6.54
N LEU A 84 -22.25 5.35 -6.33
CA LEU A 84 -23.06 5.03 -5.14
C LEU A 84 -22.35 4.71 -3.78
N PRO A 85 -22.96 5.14 -2.65
CA PRO A 85 -22.30 5.33 -1.36
C PRO A 85 -22.02 4.00 -0.64
N LEU A 86 -20.77 3.80 -0.22
CA LEU A 86 -20.41 2.80 0.77
C LEU A 86 -19.99 3.53 2.05
N GLU A 87 -20.99 3.85 2.87
CA GLU A 87 -20.80 4.07 4.30
C GLU A 87 -20.00 2.88 4.88
N ILE A 88 -19.21 3.11 5.94
CA ILE A 88 -18.26 2.17 6.61
C ILE A 88 -16.80 2.34 6.14
N ASN A 89 -16.19 3.50 6.39
CA ASN A 89 -14.74 3.61 6.59
C ASN A 89 -14.36 4.77 7.54
N ARG A 90 -15.10 4.90 8.63
CA ARG A 90 -14.68 5.70 9.80
C ARG A 90 -14.48 4.79 11.01
N ILE A 91 -13.49 3.90 10.92
CA ILE A 91 -12.84 3.40 12.15
C ILE A 91 -11.66 4.33 12.39
N ILE A 92 -11.90 5.21 13.34
CA ILE A 92 -11.12 6.38 13.68
C ILE A 92 -9.80 5.95 14.36
N CYS A 93 -8.66 6.42 13.86
CA CYS A 93 -7.44 6.59 14.65
C CYS A 93 -7.63 7.86 15.51
N ILE A 94 -7.88 7.72 16.82
CA ILE A 94 -7.67 8.80 17.80
C ILE A 94 -6.40 8.46 18.59
N MET A 95 -5.60 9.51 18.81
CA MET A 95 -4.28 9.58 19.45
C MET A 95 -4.15 8.83 20.77
#